data_AF-A0A930X3Q7-F1
#
_entry.id   AF-A0A930X3Q7-F1
#
_cell.length_a   1.000
_cell.length_b   1.000
_cell.length_c   1.000
_cell.angle_alpha   90.00
_cell.angle_beta   90.00
_cell.angle_gamma   90.00
#
_symmetry.space_group_name_H-M   'P 1'
#
loop_
_entity.id
_entity.type
_entity.pdbx_description
1 polymer ?
#
loop_
_entity_poly.entity_id
_entity_poly.type
_entity_poly.pdbx_seq_one_letter_code
_entity_poly.pdbx_strand_id
1 'polypeptide(L)'
;MEEYLKFYVVFRFVYQRQVFQTPHEGMFYASAAALGFATAENLLYMGRMGWQVIFLRAGLTPLAHVLFALLWGLALGQVAGAGGQQAGSRVLLTGLLLAVLAHGLYNFALAYSLAAGMVWLLLLLGLLVMYSRHGFYEPV
;
A
#
# COMPACT_ATOMS: atom_id res chain seq x y z
N MET A 1 9.37 -7.97 -1.23
CA MET A 1 8.54 -9.20 -1.14
C MET A 1 7.13 -8.89 -0.64
N GLU A 2 7.00 -8.11 0.44
CA GLU A 2 5.71 -7.86 1.09
C GLU A 2 4.64 -7.22 0.19
N GLU A 3 4.99 -6.14 -0.52
CA GLU A 3 4.02 -5.46 -1.41
C GLU A 3 3.53 -6.36 -2.54
N TYR A 4 4.42 -7.20 -3.08
CA TYR A 4 4.03 -8.19 -4.09
C TYR A 4 3.03 -9.20 -3.53
N LEU A 5 3.22 -9.70 -2.30
CA LEU A 5 2.29 -10.66 -1.69
C LEU A 5 0.91 -10.06 -1.46
N LYS A 6 0.84 -8.84 -0.91
CA LYS A 6 -0.42 -8.11 -0.70
C LYS A 6 -1.13 -7.86 -2.04
N PHE A 7 -0.38 -7.34 -3.01
CA PHE A 7 -0.86 -7.12 -4.38
C PHE A 7 -1.39 -8.42 -5.00
N TYR A 8 -0.62 -9.51 -4.92
CA TYR A 8 -0.98 -10.80 -5.50
C TYR A 8 -2.30 -11.34 -4.95
N VAL A 9 -2.50 -11.26 -3.63
CA VAL A 9 -3.77 -11.66 -2.99
C VAL A 9 -4.94 -10.85 -3.55
N VAL A 10 -4.83 -9.52 -3.61
CA VAL A 10 -5.91 -8.67 -4.14
C VAL A 10 -6.12 -8.91 -5.64
N PHE A 11 -5.05 -8.99 -6.42
CA PHE A 11 -5.10 -9.24 -7.85
C PHE A 11 -5.80 -10.58 -8.16
N ARG A 12 -5.43 -11.65 -7.46
CA ARG A 12 -5.93 -13.00 -7.71
C ARG A 12 -7.38 -13.19 -7.25
N PHE A 13 -7.75 -12.65 -6.10
CA PHE A 13 -9.02 -12.96 -5.46
C PHE A 13 -10.09 -11.90 -5.65
N VAL A 14 -9.70 -10.65 -5.87
CA VAL A 14 -10.64 -9.52 -5.97
C VAL A 14 -10.69 -8.99 -7.41
N TYR A 15 -9.55 -8.60 -7.98
CA TYR A 15 -9.50 -7.99 -9.32
C TYR A 15 -10.00 -8.93 -10.41
N GLN A 16 -9.54 -10.20 -10.42
CA GLN A 16 -9.98 -11.19 -11.41
C GLN A 16 -11.48 -11.53 -11.36
N ARG A 17 -12.14 -11.25 -10.23
CA ARG A 17 -13.59 -11.45 -10.07
C ARG A 17 -14.41 -10.22 -10.44
N GLN A 18 -13.77 -9.18 -10.99
CA GLN A 18 -14.40 -7.89 -11.36
C GLN A 18 -15.20 -7.27 -10.20
N VAL A 19 -14.74 -7.46 -8.96
CA VAL A 19 -15.46 -7.01 -7.75
C VAL A 19 -15.39 -5.49 -7.59
N PHE A 20 -14.48 -4.81 -8.29
CA PHE A 20 -14.38 -3.35 -8.26
C PHE A 20 -14.08 -2.76 -9.63
N GLN A 21 -14.51 -1.51 -9.81
CA GLN A 21 -14.43 -0.77 -11.07
C GLN A 21 -13.90 0.65 -10.90
N THR A 22 -13.63 1.09 -9.66
CA THR A 22 -13.14 2.45 -9.38
C THR A 22 -11.78 2.47 -8.69
N PRO A 23 -10.98 3.55 -8.87
CA PRO A 23 -9.75 3.77 -8.11
C PRO A 23 -9.94 3.69 -6.58
N HIS A 24 -11.07 4.20 -6.08
CA HIS A 24 -11.40 4.19 -4.66
C HIS A 24 -11.53 2.75 -4.11
N GLU A 25 -12.23 1.88 -4.82
CA GLU A 25 -12.36 0.48 -4.41
C GLU A 25 -11.02 -0.27 -4.49
N GLY A 26 -10.17 0.04 -5.49
CA GLY A 26 -8.81 -0.48 -5.56
C GLY A 26 -7.99 -0.13 -4.30
N MET A 27 -8.08 1.13 -3.84
CA MET A 27 -7.46 1.57 -2.58
C MET A 27 -8.05 0.87 -1.35
N PHE A 28 -9.36 0.65 -1.32
CA PHE A 28 -10.04 -0.03 -0.23
C PHE A 28 -9.52 -1.46 -0.04
N TYR A 29 -9.50 -2.27 -1.12
CA TYR A 29 -9.00 -3.64 -1.05
C TYR A 29 -7.50 -3.72 -0.77
N ALA A 30 -6.72 -2.76 -1.29
CA ALA A 30 -5.31 -2.65 -0.96
C ALA A 30 -5.08 -2.36 0.53
N SER A 31 -5.85 -1.45 1.11
CA SER A 31 -5.81 -1.13 2.54
C SER A 31 -6.20 -2.33 3.39
N ALA A 32 -7.25 -3.07 3.01
CA ALA A 32 -7.65 -4.30 3.71
C ALA A 32 -6.55 -5.36 3.72
N ALA A 33 -5.91 -5.61 2.56
CA ALA A 33 -4.80 -6.54 2.46
C ALA A 33 -3.57 -6.08 3.26
N ALA A 34 -3.27 -4.79 3.24
CA ALA A 34 -2.18 -4.19 4.00
C ALA A 34 -2.38 -4.32 5.51
N LEU A 35 -3.59 -4.04 6.02
CA LEU A 35 -3.93 -4.19 7.42
C LEU A 35 -3.81 -5.64 7.87
N GLY A 36 -4.36 -6.59 7.11
CA GLY A 36 -4.25 -8.01 7.41
C GLY A 36 -2.79 -8.50 7.44
N PHE A 37 -1.98 -8.04 6.49
CA PHE A 37 -0.55 -8.34 6.47
C PHE A 37 0.18 -7.73 7.67
N ALA A 38 -0.10 -6.47 8.01
CA ALA A 38 0.49 -5.77 9.14
C ALA A 38 0.17 -6.47 10.47
N THR A 39 -1.06 -6.97 10.63
CA THR A 39 -1.46 -7.76 11.79
C THR A 39 -0.64 -9.04 11.88
N ALA A 40 -0.54 -9.81 10.79
CA ALA A 40 0.25 -11.04 10.76
C ALA A 40 1.73 -10.78 11.06
N GLU A 41 2.31 -9.74 10.47
CA GLU A 41 3.68 -9.34 10.72
C GLU A 41 3.90 -8.96 12.20
N ASN A 42 3.03 -8.14 12.77
CA ASN A 42 3.13 -7.72 14.17
C ASN A 42 3.05 -8.92 15.13
N LEU A 43 2.19 -9.91 14.86
CA LEU A 43 2.14 -11.15 15.64
C LEU A 43 3.45 -11.96 15.54
N LEU A 44 4.04 -12.05 14.35
CA LEU A 44 5.34 -12.72 14.16
C LEU A 44 6.47 -11.99 14.91
N TYR A 45 6.46 -10.66 14.89
CA TYR A 45 7.44 -9.85 15.62
C TYR A 45 7.25 -9.96 17.14
N MET A 46 6.01 -9.95 17.63
CA MET A 46 5.69 -10.23 19.03
C MET A 46 6.25 -11.58 19.47
N GLY A 47 6.03 -12.63 18.66
CA GLY A 47 6.54 -13.97 18.97
C GLY A 47 8.06 -14.07 19.03
N ARG A 48 8.78 -13.18 18.33
CA ARG A 48 10.26 -13.17 18.28
C ARG A 48 10.89 -12.23 19.31
N MET A 49 10.28 -11.09 19.59
CA MET A 49 10.88 -10.00 20.39
C MET A 49 10.12 -9.71 21.69
N GLY A 50 9.02 -10.42 21.97
CA GLY A 50 8.17 -10.18 23.12
C GLY A 50 7.03 -9.19 22.83
N TRP A 51 6.04 -9.16 23.73
CA TRP A 51 4.81 -8.36 23.58
C TRP A 51 5.05 -6.85 23.61
N GLN A 52 6.15 -6.40 24.23
CA GLN A 52 6.50 -4.99 24.38
C GLN A 52 6.69 -4.29 23.02
N VAL A 53 7.14 -5.03 21.99
CA VAL A 53 7.38 -4.48 20.64
C VAL A 53 6.10 -3.91 20.02
N ILE A 54 4.93 -4.40 20.42
CA ILE A 54 3.64 -4.01 19.86
C ILE A 54 3.27 -2.57 20.19
N PHE A 55 3.70 -2.01 21.33
CA PHE A 55 3.34 -0.63 21.68
C PHE A 55 3.77 0.38 20.63
N LEU A 56 4.94 0.17 20.01
CA LEU A 56 5.41 1.03 18.93
C LEU A 56 4.84 0.61 17.57
N ARG A 57 4.70 -0.70 17.34
CA ARG A 57 4.35 -1.25 16.03
C ARG A 57 2.86 -1.27 15.72
N ALA A 58 1.99 -1.32 16.73
CA ALA A 58 0.54 -1.51 16.55
C ALA A 58 -0.12 -0.40 15.73
N GLY A 59 0.34 0.85 15.86
CA GLY A 59 -0.15 1.96 15.06
C GLY A 59 0.71 2.21 13.82
N LEU A 60 2.02 2.29 14.01
CA LEU A 60 2.92 2.82 12.98
C LEU A 60 3.10 1.85 11.80
N THR A 61 3.18 0.54 12.08
CA THR A 61 3.40 -0.47 11.04
C THR A 61 2.16 -0.65 10.14
N PRO A 62 0.92 -0.79 10.66
CA PRO A 62 -0.26 -0.84 9.81
C PRO A 62 -0.45 0.41 8.94
N LEU A 63 -0.23 1.61 9.50
CA LEU A 63 -0.32 2.85 8.74
C LEU A 63 0.69 2.88 7.58
N ALA A 64 1.95 2.52 7.85
CA ALA A 64 2.99 2.43 6.82
C ALA A 64 2.59 1.47 5.69
N HIS A 65 2.16 0.25 6.02
CA HIS A 65 1.75 -0.73 5.02
C HIS A 65 0.57 -0.27 4.20
N VAL A 66 -0.41 0.42 4.79
CA VAL A 66 -1.54 0.99 4.05
C VAL A 66 -1.02 2.02 3.05
N LEU A 67 -0.18 2.97 3.47
CA LEU A 67 0.34 4.01 2.57
C LEU A 67 1.13 3.43 1.38
N PHE A 68 1.94 2.38 1.60
CA PHE A 68 2.64 1.71 0.50
C PHE A 68 1.66 0.98 -0.42
N ALA A 69 0.65 0.31 0.15
CA ALA A 69 -0.32 -0.45 -0.61
C ALA A 69 -1.24 0.43 -1.47
N LEU A 70 -1.52 1.67 -1.04
CA LEU A 70 -2.29 2.62 -1.83
C LEU A 70 -1.69 2.88 -3.22
N LEU A 71 -0.36 2.82 -3.37
CA LEU A 71 0.31 3.08 -4.65
C LEU A 71 -0.05 2.04 -5.72
N TRP A 72 -0.04 0.75 -5.38
CA TRP A 72 -0.51 -0.29 -6.31
C TRP A 72 -2.03 -0.43 -6.31
N GLY A 73 -2.72 -0.09 -5.22
CA GLY A 73 -4.19 -0.11 -5.14
C GLY A 73 -4.85 0.91 -6.08
N LEU A 74 -4.28 2.12 -6.17
CA LEU A 74 -4.69 3.16 -7.12
C LEU A 74 -4.52 2.69 -8.56
N ALA A 75 -3.34 2.16 -8.89
CA ALA A 75 -3.07 1.61 -10.22
C ALA A 75 -4.06 0.49 -10.58
N LEU A 76 -4.35 -0.39 -9.62
CA LEU A 76 -5.27 -1.50 -9.80
C LEU A 76 -6.70 -1.03 -10.11
N GLY A 77 -7.21 -0.05 -9.36
CA GLY A 77 -8.53 0.50 -9.60
C GLY A 77 -8.63 1.34 -10.88
N GLN A 78 -7.57 2.07 -11.27
CA GLN A 78 -7.51 2.78 -12.56
C GLN A 78 -7.61 1.81 -13.73
N VAL A 79 -6.88 0.70 -13.68
CA VAL A 79 -6.90 -0.31 -14.74
C VAL A 79 -8.22 -1.07 -14.78
N ALA A 80 -8.84 -1.33 -13.62
CA ALA A 80 -10.17 -1.93 -13.54
C ALA A 80 -11.22 -1.05 -14.22
N GLY A 81 -11.25 0.25 -13.90
CA GLY A 81 -12.22 1.20 -14.47
C GLY A 81 -12.04 1.46 -15.97
N ALA A 82 -10.83 1.33 -16.49
CA ALA A 82 -10.52 1.51 -17.92
C ALA A 82 -10.78 0.25 -18.80
N GLY A 83 -11.42 -0.80 -18.26
CA GLY A 83 -11.75 -2.01 -19.00
C GLY A 83 -10.58 -2.96 -19.28
N GLY A 84 -9.48 -2.88 -18.51
CA GLY A 84 -8.43 -3.91 -18.49
C GLY A 84 -7.54 -4.04 -19.74
N GLN A 85 -7.45 -3.02 -20.59
CA GLN A 85 -6.64 -3.06 -21.82
C GLN A 85 -5.12 -3.18 -21.57
N GLN A 86 -4.34 -3.59 -22.57
CA GLN A 86 -2.87 -3.86 -22.48
C GLN A 86 -2.04 -2.73 -21.84
N ALA A 87 -2.46 -1.47 -21.98
CA ALA A 87 -1.86 -0.31 -21.30
C ALA A 87 -1.87 -0.44 -19.76
N GLY A 88 -2.81 -1.23 -19.21
CA GLY A 88 -2.95 -1.48 -17.79
C GLY A 88 -1.78 -2.24 -17.17
N SER A 89 -1.11 -3.13 -17.90
CA SER A 89 0.02 -3.89 -17.37
C SER A 89 1.18 -3.00 -16.91
N ARG A 90 1.47 -1.93 -17.67
CA ARG A 90 2.50 -0.94 -17.32
C ARG A 90 2.09 -0.12 -16.10
N VAL A 91 0.83 0.29 -16.02
CA VAL A 91 0.31 1.06 -14.87
C VAL A 91 0.38 0.24 -13.58
N LEU A 92 -0.04 -1.03 -13.63
CA LEU A 92 0.07 -1.96 -12.49
C LEU A 92 1.51 -2.17 -12.06
N LEU A 93 2.41 -2.41 -13.02
CA LEU A 93 3.83 -2.62 -12.74
C LEU A 93 4.44 -1.37 -12.10
N THR A 94 4.15 -0.18 -12.64
CA THR A 94 4.62 1.09 -12.07
C THR A 94 4.12 1.29 -10.64
N GLY A 95 2.82 1.09 -10.38
CA GLY A 95 2.26 1.21 -9.03
C GLY A 95 2.91 0.25 -8.04
N LEU A 96 3.12 -1.00 -8.45
CA LEU A 96 3.80 -2.01 -7.63
C LEU A 96 5.28 -1.66 -7.37
N LEU A 97 6.01 -1.22 -8.40
CA LEU A 97 7.40 -0.81 -8.24
C LEU A 97 7.54 0.40 -7.32
N LEU A 98 6.66 1.39 -7.45
CA LEU A 98 6.62 2.55 -6.55
C LEU A 98 6.35 2.12 -5.11
N ALA A 99 5.42 1.19 -4.88
CA ALA A 99 5.16 0.64 -3.55
C ALA A 99 6.38 -0.09 -2.97
N VAL A 100 7.02 -0.95 -3.76
CA VAL A 100 8.22 -1.68 -3.34
C VAL A 100 9.36 -0.72 -3.00
N LEU A 101 9.58 0.31 -3.82
CA LEU A 101 10.60 1.32 -3.57
C LEU A 101 10.27 2.16 -2.33
N ALA A 102 9.03 2.61 -2.18
CA ALA A 102 8.60 3.40 -1.03
C ALA A 102 8.74 2.62 0.28
N HIS A 103 8.38 1.34 0.27
CA HIS A 103 8.55 0.46 1.42
C HIS A 103 10.04 0.15 1.68
N GLY A 104 10.82 -0.14 0.64
CA GLY A 104 12.26 -0.36 0.78
C GLY A 104 12.99 0.84 1.39
N LEU A 105 12.68 2.05 0.92
CA LEU A 105 13.21 3.29 1.47
C LEU A 105 12.75 3.55 2.90
N TYR A 106 11.51 3.21 3.24
CA TYR A 106 11.04 3.25 4.62
C TYR A 106 11.85 2.34 5.53
N ASN A 107 12.08 1.08 5.13
CA ASN A 107 12.87 0.14 5.92
C ASN A 107 14.32 0.60 6.08
N PHE A 108 14.90 1.16 5.02
CA PHE A 108 16.23 1.76 5.06
C PHE A 108 16.29 2.96 6.02
N ALA A 109 15.31 3.87 5.94
CA ALA A 109 15.23 5.03 6.82
C ALA A 109 15.01 4.64 8.29
N LEU A 110 14.13 3.66 8.54
CA LEU A 110 13.85 3.14 9.88
C LEU A 110 15.07 2.45 10.50
N ALA A 111 15.87 1.75 9.68
CA ALA A 111 17.13 1.16 10.10
C ALA A 111 18.17 2.21 10.51
N TYR A 112 18.11 3.41 9.92
CA TYR A 112 18.93 4.54 10.35
C TYR A 112 18.40 5.19 11.64
N SER A 113 17.11 5.53 11.70
CA SER A 113 16.44 5.97 12.93
C SER A 113 14.91 5.96 12.82
N LEU A 114 14.22 5.89 13.96
CA LEU A 114 12.77 6.04 14.01
C LEU A 114 12.30 7.38 13.40
N ALA A 115 13.01 8.47 13.69
CA ALA A 115 12.68 9.80 13.16
C ALA A 115 12.76 9.84 11.62
N ALA A 116 13.81 9.24 11.03
CA ALA A 116 13.93 9.17 9.58
C ALA A 116 12.79 8.37 8.93
N GLY A 117 12.41 7.23 9.53
CA GLY A 117 11.25 6.46 9.10
C GLY A 117 9.94 7.26 9.18
N MET A 118 9.73 8.01 10.25
CA MET A 118 8.55 8.88 10.42
C MET A 118 8.51 10.01 9.39
N VAL A 119 9.63 10.69 9.14
CA VAL A 119 9.73 11.73 8.11
C VAL A 119 9.36 11.16 6.75
N TRP A 120 9.86 9.98 6.41
CA TRP A 120 9.52 9.32 5.16
C TRP A 120 8.01 9.04 5.02
N LEU A 121 7.36 8.54 6.07
CA LEU A 121 5.91 8.31 6.06
C LEU A 121 5.11 9.60 5.90
N LEU A 122 5.52 10.68 6.56
CA LEU A 122 4.86 11.98 6.45
C LEU A 122 5.02 12.59 5.05
N LEU A 123 6.20 12.44 4.44
CA LEU A 123 6.45 12.87 3.07
C LEU A 123 5.59 12.09 2.08
N LEU A 124 5.52 10.76 2.21
CA LEU A 124 4.68 9.93 1.36
C LEU A 124 3.19 10.28 1.53
N LEU A 125 2.73 10.45 2.76
CA LEU A 125 1.36 10.90 3.05
C LEU A 125 1.07 12.26 2.41
N GLY A 126 1.97 13.22 2.55
CA GLY A 126 1.86 14.54 1.93
C GLY A 126 1.75 14.45 0.42
N LEU A 127 2.60 13.64 -0.23
CA LEU A 127 2.56 13.39 -1.66
C LEU A 127 1.21 12.78 -2.10
N LEU A 128 0.71 11.77 -1.38
CA LEU A 128 -0.56 11.12 -1.67
C LEU A 128 -1.75 12.09 -1.53
N VAL A 129 -1.73 12.96 -0.51
CA VAL A 129 -2.76 14.00 -0.31
C VAL A 129 -2.67 15.07 -1.40
N MET A 130 -1.47 15.47 -1.81
CA MET A 130 -1.31 16.40 -2.94
C MET A 130 -1.84 15.78 -4.24
N TYR A 131 -1.47 14.53 -4.52
CA TYR A 131 -1.97 13.78 -5.67
C TYR A 131 -3.51 13.66 -5.64
N SER A 132 -4.10 13.37 -4.48
CA SER A 132 -5.55 13.24 -4.36
C SER A 132 -6.29 14.56 -4.63
N ARG A 133 -5.68 15.70 -4.29
CA ARG A 133 -6.27 17.03 -4.57
C ARG A 133 -6.24 17.39 -6.05
N HIS A 134 -5.29 16.85 -6.82
CA HIS A 134 -5.18 17.11 -8.25
C HIS A 134 -5.83 16.03 -9.13
N GLY A 135 -6.04 14.81 -8.63
CA GLY A 135 -6.47 13.66 -9.42
C GLY A 135 -7.93 13.23 -9.30
N PHE A 136 -8.72 13.79 -8.37
CA PHE A 136 -10.10 13.33 -8.10
C PHE A 136 -11.21 14.37 -8.38
N TYR A 137 -10.92 15.46 -9.08
CA TYR A 137 -11.90 16.51 -9.46
C TYR A 137 -12.06 16.66 -10.98
N GLU A 138 -12.23 15.56 -11.71
CA GLU A 138 -12.86 15.61 -13.04
C GLU A 138 -14.24 14.95 -12.88
N PRO A 139 -15.35 15.71 -12.93
CA PRO A 139 -16.68 15.13 -12.90
C PRO A 139 -16.90 14.36 -14.22
N VAL A 140 -17.23 13.07 -14.10
CA VAL A 140 -17.88 12.30 -15.17
C VAL A 140 -19.29 12.85 -15.39
#